data_AF-A0A3S3RKA4-F1
#
_entry.id   AF-A0A3S3RKA4-F1
#
_cell.length_a   1.000
_cell.length_b   1.000
_cell.length_c   1.000
_cell.angle_alpha   90.00
_cell.angle_beta   90.00
_cell.angle_gamma   90.00
#
_symmetry.space_group_name_H-M   'P 1'
#
loop_
_entity.id
_entity.type
_entity.pdbx_description
1 polymer ?
#
loop_
_entity_poly.entity_id
_entity_poly.type
_entity_poly.pdbx_seq_one_letter_code
_entity_poly.pdbx_strand_id
1 'polypeptide(L)'
;MPQSNQILSSEDLLSNTALRISIWILSIIALTGNIFVMKFRSFWRTTNKVNSFLINNLAGAVLLMGIYLLFIAIVDICYRGTYFIYDSQWRKSGWCQLLGFLATLSAAIKRWTLRQARLIMLFGWLFCTTLAAIPLSGIDYFENFYGRSAKMMMNIITDFVCWMPIIALGILSLNSVYIPSE
;
A
#
# COMPACT_ATOMS: atom_id res chain seq x y z
N MET A 1 6.73 -33.98 -26.70
CA MET A 1 5.62 -33.57 -25.81
C MET A 1 6.00 -33.98 -24.39
N PRO A 2 5.74 -33.21 -23.31
CA PRO A 2 4.71 -32.17 -23.16
C PRO A 2 5.20 -30.85 -22.50
N GLN A 3 4.60 -29.70 -22.85
CA GLN A 3 4.37 -28.58 -21.92
C GLN A 3 3.41 -27.52 -22.53
N SER A 4 2.26 -28.00 -23.04
CA SER A 4 1.15 -27.14 -23.48
C SER A 4 0.45 -26.43 -22.31
N ASN A 5 0.66 -26.85 -21.06
CA ASN A 5 -0.17 -26.39 -19.93
C ASN A 5 0.25 -25.04 -19.34
N GLN A 6 1.47 -24.56 -19.59
CA GLN A 6 1.93 -23.24 -19.10
C GLN A 6 1.59 -22.09 -20.06
N ILE A 7 1.47 -22.40 -21.35
CA ILE A 7 1.10 -21.41 -22.38
C ILE A 7 -0.41 -21.14 -22.33
N LEU A 8 -1.23 -22.18 -22.11
CA LEU A 8 -2.69 -22.07 -21.94
C LEU A 8 -3.10 -21.17 -20.76
N SER A 9 -2.40 -21.17 -19.62
CA SER A 9 -2.76 -20.32 -18.47
C SER A 9 -2.43 -18.83 -18.64
N SER A 10 -1.56 -18.47 -19.60
CA SER A 10 -1.16 -17.08 -19.85
C SER A 10 -1.89 -16.48 -21.07
N GLU A 11 -2.20 -17.31 -22.07
CA GLU A 11 -3.02 -16.91 -23.22
C GLU A 11 -4.53 -16.86 -22.88
N ASP A 12 -5.05 -17.76 -22.04
CA ASP A 12 -6.47 -17.72 -21.61
C ASP A 12 -6.78 -16.57 -20.63
N LEU A 13 -5.76 -16.02 -19.95
CA LEU A 13 -5.95 -14.89 -19.05
C LEU A 13 -6.21 -13.56 -19.80
N LEU A 14 -5.67 -13.37 -21.01
CA LEU A 14 -5.86 -12.13 -21.78
C LEU A 14 -6.80 -12.28 -23.01
N SER A 15 -7.10 -13.53 -23.41
CA SER A 15 -8.12 -13.85 -24.42
C SER A 15 -9.53 -13.50 -23.93
N ASN A 16 -9.77 -13.68 -22.63
CA ASN A 16 -11.10 -13.50 -22.05
C ASN A 16 -11.55 -12.03 -22.06
N THR A 17 -12.64 -11.75 -22.78
CA THR A 17 -13.33 -10.46 -22.79
C THR A 17 -13.63 -9.95 -21.38
N ALA A 18 -13.87 -10.86 -20.43
CA ALA A 18 -14.09 -10.54 -19.02
C ALA A 18 -12.89 -9.79 -18.40
N LEU A 19 -11.65 -10.21 -18.68
CA LEU A 19 -10.45 -9.57 -18.13
C LEU A 19 -10.24 -8.17 -18.75
N ARG A 20 -10.57 -7.99 -20.02
CA ARG A 20 -10.50 -6.67 -20.69
C ARG A 20 -11.50 -5.68 -20.09
N ILE A 21 -12.73 -6.12 -19.85
CA ILE A 21 -13.75 -5.32 -19.16
C ILE A 21 -13.28 -5.00 -17.74
N SER A 22 -12.69 -5.97 -17.05
CA SER A 22 -12.16 -5.75 -15.70
C SER A 22 -11.05 -4.70 -15.66
N ILE A 23 -10.12 -4.68 -16.63
CA ILE A 23 -9.03 -3.70 -16.68
C ILE A 23 -9.59 -2.29 -16.83
N TRP A 24 -10.59 -2.09 -17.68
CA TRP A 24 -11.29 -0.81 -17.83
C TRP A 24 -11.94 -0.35 -16.53
N ILE A 25 -12.72 -1.24 -15.89
CA ILE A 25 -13.40 -0.95 -14.63
C ILE A 25 -12.39 -0.62 -13.53
N LEU A 26 -11.36 -1.46 -13.34
CA LEU A 26 -10.32 -1.27 -12.33
C LEU A 26 -9.56 0.03 -12.55
N SER A 27 -9.29 0.42 -13.80
CA SER A 27 -8.61 1.69 -14.13
C SER A 27 -9.46 2.90 -13.74
N ILE A 28 -10.75 2.90 -14.09
CA ILE A 28 -11.66 4.01 -13.79
C ILE A 28 -11.85 4.13 -12.26
N ILE A 29 -12.08 3.01 -11.57
CA ILE A 29 -12.21 2.98 -10.11
C ILE A 29 -10.93 3.47 -9.44
N ALA A 30 -9.77 2.98 -9.87
CA ALA A 30 -8.49 3.40 -9.31
C ALA A 30 -8.26 4.91 -9.47
N LEU A 31 -8.55 5.48 -10.63
CA LEU A 31 -8.39 6.91 -10.89
C LEU A 31 -9.36 7.74 -10.05
N THR A 32 -10.66 7.48 -10.18
CA THR A 32 -11.71 8.25 -9.52
C THR A 32 -11.66 8.13 -8.00
N GLY A 33 -11.56 6.91 -7.48
CA GLY A 33 -11.51 6.63 -6.04
C GLY A 33 -10.30 7.26 -5.36
N ASN A 34 -9.11 7.14 -5.94
CA ASN A 34 -7.90 7.67 -5.28
C ASN A 34 -7.76 9.18 -5.45
N ILE A 35 -8.24 9.79 -6.56
CA ILE A 35 -8.34 11.26 -6.67
C ILE A 35 -9.29 11.79 -5.59
N PHE A 36 -10.43 11.12 -5.39
CA PHE A 36 -11.37 11.48 -4.33
C PHE A 36 -10.73 11.39 -2.95
N VAL A 37 -10.04 10.29 -2.62
CA VAL A 37 -9.34 10.13 -1.33
C VAL A 37 -8.32 11.25 -1.11
N MET A 38 -7.49 11.59 -2.10
CA MET A 38 -6.50 12.67 -1.97
C MET A 38 -7.17 14.02 -1.74
N LYS A 39 -8.21 14.36 -2.50
CA LYS A 39 -8.94 15.63 -2.35
C LYS A 39 -9.71 15.70 -1.05
N PHE A 40 -10.45 14.65 -0.71
CA PHE A 40 -11.22 14.54 0.52
C PHE A 40 -10.31 14.66 1.73
N ARG A 41 -9.19 13.94 1.76
CA ARG A 41 -8.20 14.03 2.85
C ARG A 41 -7.52 15.40 2.92
N SER A 42 -7.27 16.05 1.77
CA SER A 42 -6.74 17.42 1.74
C SER A 42 -7.75 18.44 2.25
N PHE A 43 -9.04 18.20 2.05
CA PHE A 43 -10.14 19.05 2.51
C PHE A 43 -10.37 18.89 4.02
N TRP A 44 -10.35 17.65 4.51
CA TRP A 44 -10.45 17.33 5.93
C TRP A 44 -9.06 17.19 6.55
N ARG A 45 -8.44 18.32 6.92
CA ARG A 45 -7.13 18.35 7.60
C ARG A 45 -7.16 17.51 8.88
N THR A 46 -6.49 16.36 8.86
CA THR A 46 -6.34 15.50 10.05
C THR A 46 -5.09 15.89 10.85
N THR A 47 -5.15 15.84 12.18
CA THR A 47 -4.05 16.20 13.08
C THR A 47 -2.81 15.28 12.97
N ASN A 48 -3.00 14.02 12.56
CA ASN A 48 -1.93 13.03 12.44
C ASN A 48 -1.14 13.15 11.12
N LYS A 49 -0.06 13.95 11.12
CA LYS A 49 0.80 14.20 9.95
C LYS A 49 1.36 12.92 9.30
N VAL A 50 1.76 11.94 10.11
CA VAL A 50 2.33 10.66 9.63
C VAL A 50 1.29 9.85 8.86
N ASN A 51 0.07 9.72 9.40
CA ASN A 51 -1.02 8.99 8.75
C ASN A 51 -1.44 9.68 7.44
N SER A 52 -1.45 11.02 7.42
CA SER A 52 -1.74 11.79 6.21
C SER A 52 -0.69 11.54 5.11
N PHE A 53 0.60 11.53 5.45
CA PHE A 53 1.68 11.26 4.52
C PHE A 53 1.60 9.84 3.91
N LEU A 54 1.36 8.82 4.74
CA LEU A 54 1.25 7.43 4.29
C LEU A 54 0.08 7.23 3.31
N ILE A 55 -1.10 7.75 3.64
CA ILE A 55 -2.30 7.61 2.80
C ILE A 55 -2.11 8.34 1.46
N ASN A 56 -1.51 9.53 1.46
CA ASN A 56 -1.34 10.30 0.23
C ASN A 56 -0.34 9.65 -0.74
N ASN A 57 0.75 9.07 -0.22
CA ASN A 57 1.71 8.31 -1.03
C ASN A 57 1.09 7.02 -1.58
N LEU A 58 0.29 6.32 -0.78
CA LEU A 58 -0.42 5.12 -1.22
C LEU A 58 -1.43 5.43 -2.33
N ALA A 59 -2.25 6.47 -2.14
CA ALA A 59 -3.22 6.92 -3.14
C ALA A 59 -2.52 7.35 -4.45
N GLY A 60 -1.42 8.09 -4.36
CA GLY A 60 -0.60 8.46 -5.52
C GLY A 60 -0.07 7.24 -6.29
N ALA A 61 0.39 6.21 -5.58
CA ALA A 61 0.85 4.97 -6.22
C ALA A 61 -0.27 4.21 -6.94
N VAL A 62 -1.49 4.19 -6.38
CA VAL A 62 -2.66 3.57 -7.03
C VAL A 62 -3.15 4.41 -8.22
N LEU A 63 -2.98 5.74 -8.19
CA LEU A 63 -3.23 6.58 -9.37
C LEU A 63 -2.25 6.27 -10.50
N LEU A 64 -0.95 6.18 -10.21
CA LEU A 64 0.03 5.73 -11.21
C LEU A 64 -0.34 4.35 -11.76
N MET A 65 -0.88 3.47 -10.91
CA MET A 65 -1.39 2.18 -11.33
C MET A 65 -2.55 2.29 -12.32
N GLY A 66 -3.55 3.09 -11.98
CA GLY A 66 -4.71 3.35 -12.83
C GLY A 66 -4.33 4.00 -14.16
N ILE A 67 -3.34 4.90 -14.18
CA ILE A 67 -2.85 5.56 -15.40
C ILE A 67 -2.22 4.53 -16.35
N TYR A 68 -1.31 3.67 -15.87
CA TYR A 68 -0.68 2.69 -16.76
C TYR A 68 -1.68 1.63 -17.23
N LEU A 69 -2.63 1.21 -16.38
CA LEU A 69 -3.68 0.25 -16.77
C LEU A 69 -4.65 0.85 -17.78
N LEU A 70 -5.03 2.12 -17.63
CA LEU A 70 -5.86 2.82 -18.61
C LEU A 70 -5.17 2.88 -19.98
N PHE A 71 -3.86 3.14 -19.99
CA PHE A 71 -3.11 3.18 -21.23
C PHE A 71 -3.00 1.80 -21.90
N ILE A 72 -2.80 0.73 -21.12
CA ILE A 72 -2.89 -0.65 -21.62
C ILE A 72 -4.28 -0.93 -22.22
N ALA A 73 -5.34 -0.47 -21.56
CA ALA A 73 -6.72 -0.65 -22.01
C ALA A 73 -7.03 0.09 -23.33
N ILE A 74 -6.47 1.29 -23.51
CA ILE A 74 -6.59 2.06 -24.75
C ILE A 74 -5.86 1.33 -25.89
N VAL A 75 -4.65 0.85 -25.64
CA VAL A 75 -3.85 0.11 -26.62
C VAL A 75 -4.53 -1.19 -27.04
N ASP A 76 -5.17 -1.92 -26.10
CA ASP A 76 -5.95 -3.12 -26.41
C ASP A 76 -7.07 -2.85 -27.41
N ILE A 77 -7.76 -1.71 -27.29
CA ILE A 77 -8.81 -1.31 -28.24
C ILE A 77 -8.22 -0.90 -29.59
N CYS A 78 -7.15 -0.09 -29.60
CA CYS A 78 -6.56 0.43 -30.83
C CYS A 78 -5.95 -0.66 -31.72
N TYR A 79 -5.29 -1.65 -31.13
CA TYR A 79 -4.63 -2.74 -31.87
C TYR A 79 -5.48 -4.01 -31.96
N ARG A 80 -6.78 -3.91 -31.65
CA ARG A 80 -7.69 -5.05 -31.66
C ARG A 80 -7.77 -5.66 -33.06
N GLY A 81 -7.53 -6.97 -33.17
CA GLY A 81 -7.56 -7.71 -34.44
C GLY A 81 -6.31 -7.57 -35.31
N THR A 82 -5.37 -6.67 -34.98
CA THR A 82 -4.09 -6.51 -35.70
C THR A 82 -2.85 -6.64 -34.79
N TYR A 83 -3.08 -7.00 -33.51
CA TYR A 83 -2.07 -7.06 -32.45
C TYR A 83 -0.82 -7.86 -32.82
N PHE A 84 -1.00 -9.00 -33.50
CA PHE A 84 0.10 -9.89 -33.90
C PHE A 84 1.16 -9.20 -34.77
N ILE A 85 0.76 -8.26 -35.64
CA ILE A 85 1.67 -7.57 -36.55
C ILE A 85 2.42 -6.43 -35.82
N TYR A 86 1.74 -5.76 -34.88
CA TYR A 86 2.26 -4.57 -34.20
C TYR A 86 2.95 -4.85 -32.86
N ASP A 87 2.82 -6.05 -32.30
CA ASP A 87 3.40 -6.44 -31.00
C ASP A 87 4.92 -6.20 -30.91
N SER A 88 5.67 -6.55 -31.96
CA SER A 88 7.13 -6.33 -32.02
C SER A 88 7.49 -4.84 -32.00
N GLN A 89 6.74 -4.01 -32.73
CA GLN A 89 6.97 -2.56 -32.77
C GLN A 89 6.55 -1.89 -31.46
N TRP A 90 5.46 -2.35 -30.86
CA TRP A 90 4.97 -1.88 -29.57
C TRP A 90 5.98 -2.11 -28.44
N ARG A 91 6.51 -3.32 -28.31
CA ARG A 91 7.50 -3.66 -27.27
C ARG A 91 8.81 -2.87 -27.39
N LYS A 92 9.18 -2.48 -28.61
CA LYS A 92 10.36 -1.63 -28.85
C LYS A 92 10.08 -0.14 -28.65
N SER A 93 8.82 0.26 -28.56
CA SER A 93 8.44 1.66 -28.41
C SER A 93 8.79 2.19 -27.01
N GLY A 94 9.10 3.50 -26.94
CA GLY A 94 9.30 4.19 -25.65
C GLY A 94 8.05 4.14 -24.75
N TRP A 95 6.86 3.97 -25.33
CA TRP A 95 5.61 3.85 -24.58
C TRP A 95 5.56 2.59 -23.73
N CYS A 96 5.99 1.45 -24.27
CA CYS A 96 6.05 0.21 -23.51
C CYS A 96 7.05 0.32 -22.33
N GLN A 97 8.19 0.98 -22.56
CA GLN A 97 9.18 1.25 -21.50
C GLN A 97 8.63 2.18 -20.42
N LEU A 98 7.90 3.23 -20.81
CA LEU A 98 7.24 4.13 -19.87
C LEU A 98 6.20 3.40 -19.01
N LEU A 99 5.40 2.50 -19.59
CA LEU A 99 4.42 1.71 -18.83
C LEU A 99 5.10 0.77 -17.83
N GLY A 100 6.18 0.10 -18.25
CA GLY A 100 6.98 -0.73 -17.35
C GLY A 100 7.58 0.09 -16.20
N PHE A 101 8.08 1.29 -16.50
CA PHE A 101 8.56 2.22 -15.48
C PHE A 101 7.45 2.67 -14.52
N LEU A 102 6.27 3.05 -15.02
CA LEU A 102 5.14 3.47 -14.18
C LEU A 102 4.63 2.33 -13.29
N ALA A 103 4.58 1.11 -13.82
CA ALA A 103 4.18 -0.08 -13.06
C ALA A 103 5.18 -0.39 -11.94
N THR A 104 6.48 -0.38 -12.26
CA THR A 104 7.55 -0.62 -11.27
C THR A 104 7.61 0.50 -10.23
N LEU A 105 7.44 1.76 -10.63
CA LEU A 105 7.39 2.92 -9.75
C LEU A 105 6.20 2.84 -8.79
N SER A 106 4.99 2.53 -9.29
CA SER A 106 3.81 2.31 -8.45
C SER A 106 4.07 1.24 -7.38
N ALA A 107 4.60 0.10 -7.79
CA ALA A 107 4.92 -1.00 -6.87
C ALA A 107 6.02 -0.61 -5.86
N ALA A 108 7.03 0.15 -6.30
CA ALA A 108 8.06 0.66 -5.42
C ALA A 108 7.47 1.59 -4.35
N ILE A 109 6.69 2.61 -4.74
CA ILE A 109 6.10 3.58 -3.78
C ILE A 109 5.24 2.87 -2.74
N LYS A 110 4.42 1.89 -3.14
CA LYS A 110 3.62 1.08 -2.20
C LYS A 110 4.51 0.34 -1.19
N ARG A 111 5.56 -0.35 -1.66
CA ARG A 111 6.51 -1.05 -0.78
C ARG A 111 7.25 -0.09 0.15
N TRP A 112 7.72 1.05 -0.35
CA TRP A 112 8.40 2.06 0.45
C TRP A 112 7.49 2.62 1.54
N THR A 113 6.24 2.93 1.20
CA THR A 113 5.23 3.46 2.14
C THR A 113 4.94 2.45 3.26
N LEU A 114 4.71 1.18 2.91
CA LEU A 114 4.47 0.11 3.89
C LEU A 114 5.71 -0.16 4.76
N ARG A 115 6.91 -0.13 4.18
CA ARG A 115 8.18 -0.27 4.94
C ARG A 115 8.35 0.87 5.94
N GLN A 116 8.09 2.11 5.54
CA GLN A 116 8.16 3.24 6.47
C GLN A 116 7.17 3.10 7.61
N ALA A 117 5.92 2.73 7.34
CA ALA A 117 4.93 2.48 8.40
C ALA A 117 5.42 1.41 9.39
N ARG A 118 5.96 0.30 8.89
CA ARG A 118 6.52 -0.77 9.73
C ARG A 118 7.68 -0.29 10.59
N LEU A 119 8.63 0.45 10.01
CA LEU A 119 9.77 0.99 10.76
C LEU A 119 9.33 1.95 11.85
N ILE A 120 8.40 2.87 11.55
CA ILE A 120 7.88 3.84 12.53
C ILE A 120 7.24 3.09 13.72
N MET A 121 6.45 2.05 13.45
CA MET A 121 5.85 1.23 14.50
C MET A 121 6.90 0.45 15.30
N LEU A 122 7.91 -0.14 14.64
CA LEU A 122 8.99 -0.87 15.31
C LEU A 122 9.84 0.03 16.22
N PHE A 123 10.23 1.21 15.74
CA PHE A 123 10.97 2.17 16.54
C PHE A 123 10.15 2.65 17.74
N GLY A 124 8.85 2.93 17.54
CA GLY A 124 7.95 3.25 18.64
C GLY A 124 7.87 2.14 19.69
N TRP A 125 7.78 0.89 19.24
CA TRP A 125 7.73 -0.28 20.13
C TRP A 125 9.04 -0.50 20.91
N LEU A 126 10.21 -0.42 20.24
CA LEU A 126 11.52 -0.53 20.90
C LEU A 126 11.73 0.59 21.93
N PHE A 127 11.30 1.81 21.61
CA PHE A 127 11.38 2.93 22.53
C PHE A 127 10.49 2.72 23.76
N CYS A 128 9.24 2.29 23.57
CA CYS A 128 8.34 2.04 24.69
C CYS A 128 8.79 0.84 25.56
N THR A 129 9.27 -0.25 24.94
CA THR A 129 9.75 -1.43 25.68
C THR A 129 11.00 -1.15 26.49
N THR A 130 11.95 -0.37 25.95
CA THR A 130 13.13 0.07 26.71
C THR A 130 12.70 0.92 27.91
N LEU A 131 11.81 1.90 27.73
CA LEU A 131 11.26 2.70 28.83
C LEU A 131 10.54 1.86 29.89
N ALA A 132 9.77 0.84 29.48
CA ALA A 132 9.10 -0.07 30.39
C ALA A 132 10.06 -1.04 31.12
N ALA A 133 11.22 -1.33 30.53
CA ALA A 133 12.26 -2.17 31.13
C ALA A 133 13.19 -1.39 32.09
N ILE A 134 13.27 -0.07 31.98
CA ILE A 134 14.11 0.77 32.87
C ILE A 134 13.83 0.50 34.37
N PRO A 135 12.57 0.44 34.86
CA PRO A 135 12.28 0.15 36.27
C PRO A 135 12.69 -1.25 36.75
N LEU A 136 12.93 -2.20 35.84
CA LEU A 136 13.44 -3.54 36.17
C LEU A 136 14.96 -3.56 36.36
N SER A 137 15.68 -2.53 35.93
CA SER A 137 17.15 -2.47 36.02
C SER A 137 17.70 -2.22 37.42
N GLY A 138 16.84 -2.08 38.44
CA GLY A 138 17.25 -2.07 39.85
C GLY A 138 18.08 -0.86 40.27
N ILE A 139 17.93 0.26 39.57
CA ILE A 139 18.69 1.48 39.83
C ILE A 139 18.04 2.27 40.98
N ASP A 140 18.79 2.52 42.06
CA ASP A 140 18.34 3.20 43.29
C ASP A 140 17.72 4.60 43.04
N TYR A 141 18.05 5.27 41.94
CA TYR A 141 17.50 6.57 41.55
C TYR A 141 15.96 6.56 41.36
N PHE A 142 15.33 5.42 41.03
CA PHE A 142 13.90 5.36 40.70
C PHE A 142 12.96 5.18 41.89
N GLU A 143 13.47 4.76 43.06
CA GLU A 143 12.64 4.43 44.22
C GLU A 143 11.96 5.67 44.83
N ASN A 144 12.62 6.83 44.77
CA ASN A 144 12.13 8.09 45.34
C ASN A 144 11.26 8.94 44.39
N PHE A 145 11.38 8.76 43.06
CA PHE A 145 10.70 9.61 42.07
C PHE A 145 9.49 8.89 41.41
N TYR A 146 9.51 7.56 41.34
CA TYR A 146 8.50 6.75 40.67
C TYR A 146 7.80 5.83 41.68
N GLY A 147 6.94 6.43 42.52
CA GLY A 147 6.08 5.68 43.44
C GLY A 147 5.23 4.62 42.72
N ARG A 148 4.72 3.64 43.47
CA ARG A 148 3.97 2.45 42.98
C ARG A 148 2.91 2.77 41.90
N SER A 149 2.26 3.93 41.99
CA SER A 149 1.25 4.44 41.07
C SER A 149 1.81 4.88 39.70
N ALA A 150 3.01 5.49 39.68
CA ALA A 150 3.66 5.96 38.46
C ALA A 150 4.18 4.80 37.60
N LYS A 151 4.66 3.71 38.24
CA LYS A 151 5.05 2.46 37.56
C LYS A 151 3.86 1.83 36.80
N MET A 152 2.68 1.79 37.41
CA MET A 152 1.46 1.31 36.74
C MET A 152 1.04 2.25 35.59
N MET A 153 1.17 3.56 35.78
CA MET A 153 0.79 4.54 34.76
C MET A 153 1.66 4.44 33.50
N MET A 154 2.97 4.20 33.62
CA MET A 154 3.85 4.01 32.45
C MET A 154 3.55 2.73 31.68
N ASN A 155 3.18 1.63 32.34
CA ASN A 155 2.73 0.42 31.63
C ASN A 155 1.45 0.68 30.86
N ILE A 156 0.45 1.32 31.47
CA ILE A 156 -0.83 1.64 30.82
C ILE A 156 -0.62 2.58 29.61
N ILE A 157 0.26 3.58 29.73
CA ILE A 157 0.60 4.49 28.62
C ILE A 157 1.35 3.73 27.51
N THR A 158 2.26 2.83 27.86
CA THR A 158 3.01 2.00 26.92
C THR A 158 2.09 1.04 26.16
N ASP A 159 1.18 0.38 26.86
CA ASP A 159 0.16 -0.50 26.28
C ASP A 159 -0.75 0.30 25.33
N PHE A 160 -1.20 1.48 25.73
CA PHE A 160 -2.02 2.34 24.87
C PHE A 160 -1.28 2.75 23.58
N VAL A 161 -0.02 3.18 23.68
CA VAL A 161 0.80 3.59 22.53
C VAL A 161 1.15 2.41 21.61
N CYS A 162 1.36 1.21 22.16
CA CYS A 162 1.62 0.01 21.38
C CYS A 162 0.36 -0.57 20.71
N TRP A 163 -0.81 -0.40 21.34
CA TRP A 163 -2.08 -0.89 20.81
C TRP A 163 -2.72 0.07 19.80
N MET A 164 -2.47 1.39 19.90
CA MET A 164 -3.04 2.39 18.98
C MET A 164 -2.77 2.11 17.48
N PRO A 165 -1.58 1.69 17.04
CA PRO A 165 -1.33 1.31 15.65
C PRO A 165 -2.10 0.05 15.22
N ILE A 166 -2.19 -0.96 16.09
CA ILE A 166 -2.91 -2.22 15.83
C ILE A 166 -4.42 -1.97 15.77
N ILE A 167 -4.94 -1.20 16.72
CA ILE A 167 -6.35 -0.76 16.76
C ILE A 167 -6.67 0.12 15.56
N ALA A 168 -5.79 1.04 15.16
CA ALA A 168 -6.00 1.87 13.98
C ALA A 168 -6.00 1.04 12.69
N LEU A 169 -5.07 0.08 12.54
CA LEU A 169 -5.05 -0.85 11.42
C LEU A 169 -6.29 -1.77 11.42
N GLY A 170 -6.76 -2.21 12.60
CA GLY A 170 -7.99 -2.98 12.77
C GLY A 170 -9.25 -2.20 12.41
N ILE A 171 -9.34 -0.94 12.83
CA ILE A 171 -10.46 -0.03 12.48
C ILE A 171 -10.42 0.31 10.99
N LEU A 172 -9.23 0.51 10.40
CA LEU A 172 -9.05 0.70 8.95
C LEU A 172 -9.45 -0.57 8.17
N SER A 173 -9.14 -1.75 8.70
CA SER A 173 -9.58 -3.05 8.17
C SER A 173 -11.11 -3.21 8.24
N LEU A 174 -11.75 -2.75 9.33
CA LEU A 174 -13.20 -2.82 9.52
C LEU A 174 -13.98 -1.82 8.65
N ASN A 175 -13.35 -0.74 8.18
CA ASN A 175 -13.97 0.30 7.33
C ASN A 175 -13.62 0.16 5.83
N SER A 176 -13.58 -1.09 5.33
CA SER A 176 -13.53 -1.45 3.89
C SER A 176 -12.16 -1.45 3.21
N VAL A 177 -11.30 -2.45 3.46
CA VAL A 177 -10.43 -3.08 2.43
C VAL A 177 -10.15 -4.55 2.82
N TYR A 178 -10.75 -5.49 2.09
CA TYR A 178 -10.34 -6.91 2.13
C TYR A 178 -8.96 -7.02 1.46
N ILE A 179 -7.92 -7.29 2.24
CA ILE A 179 -6.57 -7.60 1.75
C ILE A 179 -6.54 -9.13 1.59
N PRO A 180 -6.62 -9.70 0.38
CA PRO A 180 -6.37 -11.13 0.23
C PRO A 180 -4.89 -11.38 0.53
N SER A 181 -4.66 -12.22 1.53
CA SER A 181 -3.36 -12.82 1.83
C SER A 181 -2.98 -13.74 0.67
N GLU A 182 -1.92 -13.41 -0.04
CA GLU A 182 -0.93 -14.44 -0.40
C GLU A 182 0.03 -14.61 0.78
#